data_AF-A0A7Z9VEN3-F1
#
_entry.id   AF-A0A7Z9VEN3-F1
#
_cell.length_a   1.000
_cell.length_b   1.000
_cell.length_c   1.000
_cell.angle_alpha   90.00
_cell.angle_beta   90.00
_cell.angle_gamma   90.00
#
_symmetry.space_group_name_H-M   'P 1'
#
loop_
_entity.id
_entity.type
_entity.pdbx_description
1 polymer ?
#
loop_
_entity_poly.entity_id
_entity_poly.type
_entity_poly.pdbx_seq_one_letter_code
_entity_poly.pdbx_strand_id
1 'polypeptide(L)'
;MRYKYDVPDALNKRTSTMAIDELARRGHRTVRVLDRAAIFSLIDEAVENVVAERLSEINDKDCTKIRDEARSEFTRLVKERNSEQQEQQDNYEQRIAKLRDQAVDLEERLEDARLHKGASAHHLDPDELRSVVKEALEDSRSEPTEATGATGAQIDGIRKSIDALAAKVVHGSTGATARVQEVPSEEALVALFSKPSGEELENNLEQIEVKNAKAGGIAANLAKLRGLQKETE
;
A
#
# COMPACT_ATOMS: atom_id res chain seq x y z
N MET A 1 -45.42 -2.01 -26.88
CA MET A 1 -45.38 -2.12 -28.36
C MET A 1 -44.64 -0.89 -28.90
N ARG A 2 -43.31 -0.96 -29.12
CA ARG A 2 -42.59 0.14 -29.79
C ARG A 2 -42.88 0.04 -31.28
N TYR A 3 -43.65 0.97 -31.82
CA TYR A 3 -43.80 1.12 -33.28
C TYR A 3 -42.41 1.44 -33.85
N LYS A 4 -41.80 0.49 -34.55
CA LYS A 4 -40.60 0.73 -35.33
C LYS A 4 -41.03 1.45 -36.61
N TYR A 5 -40.88 2.77 -36.62
CA TYR A 5 -41.09 3.55 -37.84
C TYR A 5 -39.89 3.33 -38.75
N ASP A 6 -40.09 2.55 -39.81
CA ASP A 6 -39.07 2.28 -40.82
C ASP A 6 -39.07 3.43 -41.83
N VAL A 7 -38.15 4.38 -41.60
CA VAL A 7 -37.95 5.56 -42.45
C VAL A 7 -37.62 5.18 -43.90
N PRO A 8 -36.70 4.22 -44.18
CA PRO A 8 -36.48 3.68 -45.52
C PRO A 8 -37.76 3.18 -46.20
N ASP A 9 -38.59 2.41 -45.48
CA ASP A 9 -39.79 1.81 -46.03
C ASP A 9 -40.91 2.86 -46.26
N ALA A 10 -40.98 3.88 -45.43
CA ALA A 10 -41.88 5.03 -45.62
C ALA A 10 -41.48 5.90 -46.82
N LEU A 11 -40.17 6.06 -47.07
CA LEU A 11 -39.63 6.75 -48.25
C LEU A 11 -39.91 5.99 -49.55
N ASN A 12 -39.74 4.66 -49.55
CA ASN A 12 -40.04 3.81 -50.71
C ASN A 12 -41.54 3.83 -51.07
N LYS A 13 -42.44 3.93 -50.08
CA LYS A 13 -43.89 4.04 -50.34
C LYS A 13 -44.30 5.38 -50.96
N ARG A 14 -43.52 6.43 -50.74
CA ARG A 14 -43.81 7.82 -51.19
C ARG A 14 -43.04 8.23 -52.45
N THR A 15 -42.05 7.44 -52.87
CA THR A 15 -41.23 7.72 -54.06
C THR A 15 -41.50 6.65 -55.11
N SER A 16 -41.51 7.06 -56.39
CA SER A 16 -41.75 6.14 -57.51
C SER A 16 -40.55 6.17 -58.45
N THR A 17 -39.94 5.02 -58.69
CA THR A 17 -38.82 4.85 -59.63
C THR A 17 -39.36 4.61 -61.03
N MET A 18 -39.91 5.65 -61.67
CA MET A 18 -40.37 5.58 -63.05
C MET A 18 -39.34 6.17 -64.01
N ALA A 19 -39.23 5.61 -65.20
CA ALA A 19 -38.40 6.17 -66.26
C ALA A 19 -38.98 7.51 -66.75
N ILE A 20 -38.11 8.42 -67.20
CA ILE A 20 -38.49 9.78 -67.64
C ILE A 20 -39.51 9.71 -68.80
N ASP A 21 -39.38 8.73 -69.68
CA ASP A 21 -40.29 8.52 -70.82
C ASP A 21 -41.72 8.11 -70.39
N GLU A 22 -41.83 7.37 -69.29
CA GLU A 22 -43.13 6.98 -68.74
C GLU A 22 -43.81 8.13 -67.99
N LEU A 23 -43.01 8.97 -67.32
CA LEU A 23 -43.47 10.21 -66.70
C LEU A 23 -43.97 11.21 -67.76
N ALA A 24 -43.25 11.32 -68.87
CA ALA A 24 -43.65 12.14 -70.01
C ALA A 24 -44.95 11.64 -70.67
N ARG A 25 -45.11 10.32 -70.88
CA ARG A 25 -46.36 9.72 -71.38
C ARG A 25 -47.56 9.93 -70.45
N ARG A 26 -47.34 10.00 -69.13
CA ARG A 26 -48.37 10.34 -68.13
C ARG A 26 -48.68 11.83 -68.03
N GLY A 27 -48.00 12.69 -68.80
CA GLY A 27 -48.26 14.13 -68.83
C GLY A 27 -47.49 14.94 -67.78
N HIS A 28 -46.55 14.33 -67.05
CA HIS A 28 -45.69 15.05 -66.11
C HIS A 28 -44.53 15.71 -66.85
N ARG A 29 -44.61 17.03 -67.05
CA ARG A 29 -43.58 17.83 -67.76
C ARG A 29 -42.45 18.32 -66.85
N THR A 30 -42.70 18.41 -65.55
CA THR A 30 -41.71 18.79 -64.54
C THR A 30 -41.77 17.79 -63.40
N VAL A 31 -40.60 17.28 -62.97
CA VAL A 31 -40.50 16.26 -61.94
C VAL A 31 -39.36 16.63 -61.00
N ARG A 32 -39.59 16.49 -59.69
CA ARG A 32 -38.53 16.66 -58.68
C ARG A 32 -37.78 15.34 -58.56
N VAL A 33 -36.53 15.34 -59.00
CA VAL A 33 -35.64 14.19 -58.83
C VAL A 33 -34.97 14.33 -57.46
N LEU A 34 -35.01 13.25 -56.69
CA LEU A 34 -34.31 13.15 -55.43
C LEU A 34 -33.21 12.10 -55.59
N ASP A 35 -31.99 12.47 -55.23
CA ASP A 35 -30.91 11.48 -55.15
C ASP A 35 -31.13 10.62 -53.90
N ARG A 36 -31.45 9.35 -54.16
CA ARG A 36 -31.68 8.35 -53.12
C ARG A 36 -30.45 8.20 -52.23
N ALA A 37 -29.25 8.16 -52.81
CA ALA A 37 -28.02 7.94 -52.06
C ALA A 37 -27.73 9.12 -51.11
N ALA A 38 -27.92 10.35 -51.58
CA ALA A 38 -27.74 11.55 -50.77
C ALA A 38 -28.73 11.61 -49.58
N ILE A 39 -29.99 11.22 -49.78
CA ILE A 39 -30.98 11.21 -48.69
C ILE A 39 -30.63 10.16 -47.63
N PHE A 40 -30.26 8.95 -48.05
CA PHE A 40 -29.89 7.91 -47.08
C PHE A 40 -28.62 8.28 -46.31
N SER A 41 -27.61 8.85 -46.97
CA SER A 41 -26.42 9.36 -46.30
C SER A 41 -26.74 10.42 -45.26
N LEU A 42 -27.64 11.36 -45.57
CA LEU A 42 -28.03 12.42 -44.64
C LEU A 42 -28.81 11.86 -43.44
N ILE A 43 -29.62 10.83 -43.66
CA ILE A 43 -30.36 10.14 -42.60
C ILE A 43 -29.38 9.38 -41.71
N ASP A 44 -28.44 8.65 -42.30
CA ASP A 44 -27.44 7.88 -41.55
C ASP A 44 -26.57 8.80 -40.69
N GLU A 45 -26.08 9.91 -41.26
CA GLU A 45 -25.32 10.93 -40.52
C GLU A 45 -26.13 11.56 -39.38
N ALA A 46 -27.40 11.91 -39.63
CA ALA A 46 -28.27 12.47 -38.60
C ALA A 46 -28.55 11.47 -37.47
N VAL A 47 -28.72 10.19 -37.79
CA VAL A 47 -28.92 9.13 -36.80
C VAL A 47 -27.63 8.89 -36.02
N GLU A 48 -26.47 8.85 -36.69
CA GLU A 48 -25.17 8.64 -36.07
C GLU A 48 -24.85 9.77 -35.06
N ASN A 49 -25.10 11.02 -35.43
CA ASN A 49 -24.93 12.17 -34.53
C ASN A 49 -25.82 12.08 -33.27
N VAL A 50 -27.09 11.71 -33.43
CA VAL A 50 -28.02 11.57 -32.28
C VAL A 50 -27.64 10.38 -31.39
N VAL A 51 -27.13 9.30 -31.98
CA VAL A 51 -26.65 8.14 -31.23
C VAL A 51 -25.36 8.47 -30.49
N ALA A 52 -24.43 9.17 -31.12
CA ALA A 52 -23.18 9.62 -30.50
C ALA A 52 -23.45 10.53 -29.30
N GLU A 53 -24.34 11.51 -29.44
CA GLU A 53 -24.74 12.42 -28.34
C GLU A 53 -25.39 11.65 -27.17
N ARG A 54 -26.30 10.71 -27.47
CA ARG A 54 -26.90 9.88 -26.43
C ARG A 54 -25.89 8.95 -25.74
N LEU A 55 -24.94 8.40 -26.49
CA LEU A 55 -23.89 7.53 -25.93
C LEU A 55 -22.90 8.34 -25.08
N SER A 56 -22.54 9.56 -25.48
CA SER A 56 -21.68 10.44 -24.68
C SER A 56 -22.37 10.87 -23.39
N GLU A 57 -23.66 11.23 -23.44
CA GLU A 57 -24.40 11.58 -22.23
C GLU A 57 -24.57 10.41 -21.25
N ILE A 58 -24.76 9.19 -21.76
CA ILE A 58 -24.83 7.98 -20.93
C ILE A 58 -23.46 7.74 -20.29
N ASN A 59 -22.39 7.83 -21.07
CA ASN A 59 -21.03 7.65 -20.59
C ASN A 59 -20.65 8.68 -19.51
N ASP A 60 -21.00 9.95 -19.69
CA ASP A 60 -20.71 11.00 -18.72
C ASP A 60 -21.44 10.77 -17.39
N LYS A 61 -22.73 10.41 -17.44
CA LYS A 61 -23.51 10.10 -16.23
C LYS A 61 -22.99 8.87 -15.49
N ASP A 62 -22.53 7.86 -16.22
CA ASP A 62 -21.97 6.67 -15.60
C ASP A 62 -20.55 6.94 -15.06
N CYS A 63 -19.76 7.77 -15.73
CA CYS A 63 -18.49 8.26 -15.22
C CYS A 63 -18.66 9.09 -13.94
N THR A 64 -19.69 9.95 -13.85
CA THR A 64 -19.95 10.70 -12.62
C THR A 64 -20.37 9.79 -11.48
N LYS A 65 -21.25 8.79 -11.72
CA LYS A 65 -21.64 7.81 -10.70
C LYS A 65 -20.43 7.04 -10.17
N ILE A 66 -19.58 6.52 -11.06
CA ILE A 66 -18.36 5.79 -10.66
C ILE A 66 -17.46 6.69 -9.82
N ARG A 67 -17.32 7.97 -10.18
CA ARG A 67 -16.52 8.93 -9.43
C ARG A 67 -17.11 9.20 -8.05
N ASP A 68 -18.43 9.33 -7.94
CA ASP A 68 -19.12 9.58 -6.68
C ASP A 68 -19.05 8.36 -5.76
N GLU A 69 -19.24 7.16 -6.29
CA GLU A 69 -19.04 5.90 -5.56
C GLU A 69 -17.61 5.75 -5.07
N ALA A 70 -16.61 6.00 -5.95
CA ALA A 70 -15.20 5.94 -5.58
C ALA A 70 -14.83 6.98 -4.52
N ARG A 71 -15.37 8.21 -4.60
CA ARG A 71 -15.18 9.25 -3.56
C ARG A 71 -15.79 8.84 -2.23
N SER A 72 -16.97 8.23 -2.25
CA SER A 72 -17.66 7.75 -1.04
C SER A 72 -16.85 6.65 -0.35
N GLU A 73 -16.42 5.63 -1.11
CA GLU A 73 -15.61 4.53 -0.58
C GLU A 73 -14.25 5.01 -0.09
N PHE A 74 -13.60 5.93 -0.82
CA PHE A 74 -12.34 6.53 -0.36
C PHE A 74 -12.52 7.30 0.94
N THR A 75 -13.57 8.12 1.05
CA THR A 75 -13.87 8.87 2.28
C THR A 75 -14.15 7.91 3.44
N ARG A 76 -14.84 6.80 3.19
CA ARG A 76 -15.08 5.75 4.18
C ARG A 76 -13.78 5.13 4.67
N LEU A 77 -12.91 4.73 3.75
CA LEU A 77 -11.60 4.13 4.06
C LEU A 77 -10.67 5.10 4.80
N VAL A 78 -10.67 6.39 4.44
CA VAL A 78 -9.86 7.40 5.14
C VAL A 78 -10.34 7.56 6.59
N LYS A 79 -11.67 7.61 6.80
CA LYS A 79 -12.24 7.68 8.15
C LYS A 79 -11.91 6.44 8.97
N GLU A 80 -12.09 5.25 8.39
CA GLU A 80 -11.78 3.96 9.02
C GLU A 80 -10.29 3.89 9.42
N ARG A 81 -9.38 4.22 8.50
CA ARG A 81 -7.94 4.25 8.78
C ARG A 81 -7.57 5.29 9.84
N ASN A 82 -8.21 6.46 9.84
CA ASN A 82 -7.98 7.47 10.87
C ASN A 82 -8.50 7.01 12.24
N SER A 83 -9.66 6.35 12.32
CA SER A 83 -10.15 5.79 13.58
C SER A 83 -9.26 4.68 14.11
N GLU A 84 -8.78 3.77 13.24
CA GLU A 84 -7.86 2.72 13.64
C GLU A 84 -6.53 3.28 14.15
N GLN A 85 -6.00 4.31 13.50
CA GLN A 85 -4.79 5.00 13.96
C GLN A 85 -5.02 5.68 15.32
N GLN A 86 -6.17 6.30 15.52
CA GLN A 86 -6.50 6.92 16.81
C GLN A 86 -6.64 5.87 17.92
N GLU A 87 -7.36 4.78 17.67
CA GLU A 87 -7.51 3.69 18.65
C GLU A 87 -6.16 3.05 19.00
N GLN A 88 -5.27 2.91 18.02
CA GLN A 88 -3.90 2.43 18.29
C GLN A 88 -3.13 3.43 19.17
N GLN A 89 -3.20 4.73 18.89
CA GLN A 89 -2.57 5.75 19.72
C GLN A 89 -3.12 5.71 21.15
N ASP A 90 -4.44 5.67 21.32
CA ASP A 90 -5.09 5.58 22.62
C ASP A 90 -4.66 4.31 23.39
N ASN A 91 -4.50 3.17 22.69
CA ASN A 91 -4.01 1.93 23.28
C ASN A 91 -2.56 2.06 23.76
N TYR A 92 -1.68 2.67 22.94
CA TYR A 92 -0.31 2.94 23.35
C TYR A 92 -0.24 3.89 24.54
N GLU A 93 -1.05 4.95 24.56
CA GLU A 93 -1.13 5.88 25.68
C GLU A 93 -1.58 5.18 26.96
N GLN A 94 -2.63 4.36 26.90
CA GLN A 94 -3.08 3.56 28.04
C GLN A 94 -2.00 2.60 28.54
N ARG A 95 -1.24 1.99 27.63
CA ARG A 95 -0.14 1.10 28.00
C ARG A 95 1.00 1.86 28.64
N ILE A 96 1.34 3.05 28.13
CA ILE A 96 2.34 3.94 28.74
C ILE A 96 1.88 4.38 30.12
N ALA A 97 0.62 4.75 30.31
CA ALA A 97 0.06 5.10 31.61
C ALA A 97 0.20 3.95 32.61
N LYS A 98 -0.20 2.72 32.23
CA LYS A 98 -0.02 1.53 33.06
C LYS A 98 1.43 1.25 33.43
N LEU A 99 2.36 1.43 32.49
CA LEU A 99 3.79 1.24 32.75
C LEU A 99 4.34 2.33 33.69
N ARG A 100 3.84 3.56 33.61
CA ARG A 100 4.19 4.64 34.54
C ARG A 100 3.69 4.32 35.95
N ASP A 101 2.44 3.86 36.09
CA ASP A 101 1.88 3.46 37.38
C ASP A 101 2.70 2.31 38.00
N GLN A 102 3.05 1.30 37.20
CA GLN A 102 3.92 0.20 37.65
C GLN A 102 5.31 0.67 38.06
N ALA A 103 5.88 1.67 37.37
CA ALA A 103 7.17 2.23 37.75
C ALA A 103 7.09 2.95 39.10
N VAL A 104 6.02 3.71 39.35
CA VAL A 104 5.76 4.36 40.64
C VAL A 104 5.58 3.33 41.75
N ASP A 105 4.75 2.29 41.53
CA ASP A 105 4.54 1.21 42.51
C ASP A 105 5.85 0.48 42.86
N LEU A 106 6.72 0.25 41.86
CA LEU A 106 8.02 -0.38 42.08
C LEU A 106 9.01 0.54 42.79
N GLU A 107 8.99 1.83 42.48
CA GLU A 107 9.80 2.85 43.16
C GLU A 107 9.43 2.95 44.64
N GLU A 108 8.13 3.03 44.96
CA GLU A 108 7.62 3.02 46.34
C GLU A 108 8.09 1.76 47.09
N ARG A 109 7.96 0.58 46.49
CA ARG A 109 8.45 -0.68 47.09
C ARG A 109 9.95 -0.70 47.30
N LEU A 110 10.73 -0.09 46.40
CA LEU A 110 12.18 0.01 46.55
C LEU A 110 12.56 1.00 47.65
N GLU A 111 11.83 2.12 47.79
CA GLU A 111 12.00 3.06 48.90
C GLU A 111 11.66 2.39 50.23
N ASP A 112 10.53 1.70 50.32
CA ASP A 112 10.17 0.91 51.50
C ASP A 112 11.25 -0.12 51.84
N ALA A 113 11.72 -0.90 50.86
CA ALA A 113 12.79 -1.86 51.06
C ALA A 113 14.11 -1.20 51.49
N ARG A 114 14.43 0.00 50.98
CA ARG A 114 15.60 0.78 51.40
C ARG A 114 15.46 1.26 52.84
N LEU A 115 14.29 1.73 53.25
CA LEU A 115 14.01 2.15 54.63
C LEU A 115 14.12 0.96 55.61
N HIS A 116 13.56 -0.20 55.24
CA HIS A 116 13.63 -1.42 56.06
C HIS A 116 15.06 -2.01 56.09
N LYS A 117 15.80 -1.96 54.98
CA LYS A 117 17.21 -2.40 54.93
C LYS A 117 18.15 -1.44 55.66
N GLY A 118 17.87 -0.14 55.65
CA GLY A 118 18.58 0.87 56.45
C GLY A 118 18.44 0.61 57.95
N ALA A 119 17.30 0.09 58.40
CA ALA A 119 17.10 -0.35 59.78
C ALA A 119 17.82 -1.67 60.11
N SER A 120 17.99 -2.57 59.14
CA SER A 120 18.67 -3.86 59.31
C SER A 120 20.20 -3.81 59.13
N ALA A 121 20.76 -2.73 58.55
CA ALA A 121 22.20 -2.60 58.30
C ALA A 121 23.03 -2.19 59.53
N HIS A 122 22.38 -1.91 60.67
CA HIS A 122 23.06 -1.52 61.91
C HIS A 122 23.38 -2.67 62.87
N HIS A 123 23.17 -3.93 62.47
CA HIS A 123 23.50 -5.10 63.29
C HIS A 123 24.33 -6.14 62.52
N LEU A 124 25.42 -5.70 61.89
CA LEU A 124 26.51 -6.61 61.51
C LEU A 124 27.76 -6.11 62.21
N ASP A 125 28.15 -6.82 63.27
CA ASP A 125 29.34 -6.52 64.05
C ASP A 125 30.57 -6.71 63.14
N PRO A 126 31.44 -5.70 62.97
CA PRO A 126 32.65 -5.82 62.15
C PRO A 126 33.55 -7.01 62.53
N ASP A 127 33.44 -7.52 63.76
CA ASP A 127 34.19 -8.69 64.22
C ASP A 127 33.63 -10.02 63.70
N GLU A 128 32.32 -10.15 63.51
CA GLU A 128 31.70 -11.33 62.87
C GLU A 128 32.06 -11.39 61.38
N LEU A 129 32.05 -10.25 60.69
CA LEU A 129 32.49 -10.17 59.30
C LEU A 129 33.98 -10.50 59.14
N ARG A 130 34.83 -10.09 60.08
CA ARG A 130 36.24 -10.46 60.10
C ARG A 130 36.43 -11.95 60.37
N SER A 131 35.61 -12.55 61.23
CA SER A 131 35.64 -14.00 61.49
C SER A 131 35.27 -14.78 60.23
N VAL A 132 34.17 -14.44 59.56
CA VAL A 132 33.71 -15.12 58.34
C VAL A 132 34.69 -14.90 57.17
N VAL A 133 35.28 -13.71 57.05
CA VAL A 133 36.32 -13.46 56.03
C VAL A 133 37.59 -14.24 56.34
N LYS A 134 37.98 -14.39 57.61
CA LYS A 134 39.15 -15.15 58.02
C LYS A 134 38.94 -16.66 57.80
N GLU A 135 37.76 -17.16 58.11
CA GLU A 135 37.35 -18.54 57.88
C GLU A 135 37.28 -18.87 56.37
N ALA A 136 36.66 -17.99 55.56
CA ALA A 136 36.64 -18.15 54.11
C ALA A 136 38.04 -18.03 53.46
N LEU A 137 38.96 -17.26 54.06
CA LEU A 137 40.34 -17.14 53.60
C LEU A 137 41.19 -18.36 54.01
N GLU A 138 40.89 -19.01 55.13
CA GLU A 138 41.50 -20.28 55.54
C GLU A 138 40.97 -21.47 54.71
N ASP A 139 39.69 -21.47 54.36
CA ASP A 139 39.09 -22.45 53.44
C ASP A 139 39.61 -22.27 52.00
N SER A 140 39.76 -21.02 51.52
CA SER A 140 40.30 -20.73 50.18
C SER A 140 41.82 -20.95 50.06
N ARG A 141 42.55 -21.07 51.18
CA ARG A 141 43.98 -21.39 51.19
C ARG A 141 44.23 -22.90 51.10
N SER A 142 43.18 -23.70 51.22
CA SER A 142 43.28 -25.15 51.32
C SER A 142 42.87 -25.91 50.06
N GLU A 143 42.47 -25.25 48.95
CA GLU A 143 42.31 -25.90 47.63
C GLU A 143 42.70 -24.98 46.45
N PRO A 144 43.22 -25.53 45.34
CA PRO A 144 43.96 -24.77 44.33
C PRO A 144 43.06 -24.06 43.30
N THR A 145 43.45 -22.82 43.02
CA THR A 145 43.55 -22.17 41.70
C THR A 145 42.72 -22.78 40.55
N GLU A 146 41.65 -22.10 40.10
CA GLU A 146 41.24 -22.03 38.66
C GLU A 146 39.99 -21.19 38.29
N ALA A 147 39.30 -20.51 39.22
CA ALA A 147 38.00 -19.89 38.89
C ALA A 147 37.99 -18.38 38.53
N THR A 148 39.14 -17.72 38.34
CA THR A 148 39.17 -16.26 38.03
C THR A 148 39.28 -15.90 36.54
N GLY A 149 39.42 -16.88 35.65
CA GLY A 149 39.58 -16.64 34.20
C GLY A 149 38.27 -16.55 33.40
N ALA A 150 37.18 -17.17 33.87
CA ALA A 150 35.96 -17.34 33.08
C ALA A 150 35.05 -16.10 33.05
N THR A 151 35.04 -15.29 34.11
CA THR A 151 34.18 -14.10 34.23
C THR A 151 34.73 -12.88 33.48
N GLY A 152 36.05 -12.73 33.41
CA GLY A 152 36.70 -11.64 32.66
C GLY A 152 36.43 -11.71 31.16
N ALA A 153 36.47 -12.91 30.57
CA ALA A 153 36.25 -13.10 29.13
C ALA A 153 34.79 -12.79 28.72
N GLN A 154 33.83 -13.08 29.60
CA GLN A 154 32.41 -12.76 29.38
C GLN A 154 32.14 -11.26 29.48
N ILE A 155 32.76 -10.58 30.44
CA ILE A 155 32.64 -9.12 30.60
C ILE A 155 33.26 -8.38 29.40
N ASP A 156 34.40 -8.84 28.87
CA ASP A 156 35.00 -8.29 27.66
C ASP A 156 34.16 -8.53 26.41
N GLY A 157 33.47 -9.67 26.32
CA GLY A 157 32.50 -9.95 25.26
C GLY A 157 31.31 -8.99 25.28
N ILE A 158 30.78 -8.69 26.46
CA ILE A 158 29.67 -7.75 26.66
C ILE A 158 30.11 -6.31 26.36
N ARG A 159 31.33 -5.92 26.75
CA ARG A 159 31.88 -4.60 26.39
C ARG A 159 31.96 -4.40 24.88
N LYS A 160 32.50 -5.39 24.16
CA LYS A 160 32.62 -5.33 22.70
C LYS A 160 31.26 -5.24 21.98
N SER A 161 30.22 -5.91 22.50
CA SER A 161 28.89 -5.85 21.90
C SER A 161 28.19 -4.51 22.15
N ILE A 162 28.41 -3.90 23.33
CA ILE A 162 27.92 -2.55 23.65
C ILE A 162 28.61 -1.51 22.76
N ASP A 163 29.93 -1.59 22.58
CA ASP A 163 30.68 -0.67 21.72
C ASP A 163 30.26 -0.81 20.24
N ALA A 164 30.01 -2.04 19.75
CA ALA A 164 29.51 -2.27 18.41
C ALA A 164 28.09 -1.71 18.20
N LEU A 165 27.23 -1.80 19.21
CA LEU A 165 25.88 -1.24 19.17
C LEU A 165 25.93 0.30 19.19
N ALA A 166 26.75 0.89 20.06
CA ALA A 166 26.95 2.33 20.13
C ALA A 166 27.51 2.89 18.81
N ALA A 167 28.49 2.20 18.20
CA ALA A 167 29.02 2.56 16.90
C ALA A 167 27.93 2.51 15.80
N LYS A 168 27.05 1.51 15.82
CA LYS A 168 25.95 1.36 14.84
C LYS A 168 24.83 2.38 15.01
N VAL A 169 24.61 2.88 16.22
CA VAL A 169 23.63 3.94 16.53
C VAL A 169 24.20 5.32 16.17
N VAL A 170 25.48 5.57 16.42
CA VAL A 170 26.14 6.84 16.09
C VAL A 170 26.44 6.95 14.58
N HIS A 171 26.82 5.85 13.92
CA HIS A 171 27.10 5.80 12.49
C HIS A 171 25.89 5.26 11.72
N GLY A 172 24.71 5.83 12.03
CA GLY A 172 23.41 5.39 11.55
C GLY A 172 23.44 4.81 10.14
N SER A 173 22.79 3.65 10.00
CA SER A 173 22.55 2.93 8.75
C SER A 173 22.37 3.86 7.55
N THR A 174 23.47 4.11 6.81
CA THR A 174 23.43 4.68 5.48
C THR A 174 22.92 3.59 4.54
N GLY A 175 21.61 3.40 4.55
CA GLY A 175 20.96 2.35 3.78
C GLY A 175 19.45 2.42 3.95
N ALA A 176 18.82 3.07 2.98
CA ALA A 176 17.39 3.09 2.68
C ALA A 176 16.46 3.85 3.65
N THR A 177 16.07 5.05 3.17
CA THR A 177 14.72 5.64 3.27
C THR A 177 14.09 5.75 4.67
N ALA A 178 14.61 6.69 5.46
CA ALA A 178 13.78 7.43 6.40
C ALA A 178 13.72 8.89 5.94
N ARG A 179 13.09 9.15 4.79
CA ARG A 179 12.33 10.39 4.72
C ARG A 179 11.19 10.16 5.71
N VAL A 180 11.12 10.96 6.77
CA VAL A 180 9.85 11.21 7.45
C VAL A 180 8.96 11.81 6.37
N GLN A 181 8.29 10.94 5.63
CA GLN A 181 7.27 11.33 4.69
C GLN A 181 6.08 11.63 5.58
N GLU A 182 5.96 12.90 5.96
CA GLU A 182 4.74 13.42 6.56
C GLU A 182 3.57 12.83 5.77
N VAL A 183 2.70 12.12 6.47
CA VAL A 183 1.52 11.51 5.87
C VAL A 183 0.77 12.68 5.22
N PRO A 184 0.56 12.67 3.90
CA PRO A 184 -0.07 13.79 3.23
C PRO A 184 -1.42 14.10 3.87
N SER A 185 -1.66 15.38 4.13
CA SER A 185 -2.87 15.85 4.80
C SER A 185 -4.13 15.40 4.05
N GLU A 186 -5.23 15.24 4.78
CA GLU A 186 -6.52 14.80 4.23
C GLU A 186 -6.95 15.68 3.04
N GLU A 187 -6.72 16.99 3.14
CA GLU A 187 -6.99 17.96 2.08
C GLU A 187 -6.12 17.72 0.83
N ALA A 188 -4.85 17.32 0.98
CA ALA A 188 -3.97 17.04 -0.14
C ALA A 188 -4.39 15.77 -0.90
N LEU A 189 -4.91 14.77 -0.19
CA LEU A 189 -5.43 13.55 -0.79
C LEU A 189 -6.76 13.79 -1.53
N VAL A 190 -7.65 14.61 -0.95
CA VAL A 190 -8.92 15.01 -1.61
C VAL A 190 -8.67 15.94 -2.80
N ALA A 191 -7.65 16.79 -2.73
CA ALA A 191 -7.22 17.65 -3.83
C ALA A 191 -6.74 16.85 -5.05
N LEU A 192 -6.12 15.69 -4.85
CA LEU A 192 -5.65 14.82 -5.93
C LEU A 192 -6.77 14.41 -6.90
N PHE A 193 -7.98 14.20 -6.37
CA PHE A 193 -9.18 13.82 -7.14
C PHE A 193 -10.08 15.00 -7.50
N SER A 194 -9.69 16.22 -7.11
CA SER A 194 -10.42 17.46 -7.40
C SER A 194 -9.81 18.23 -8.58
N LYS A 195 -8.68 17.77 -9.10
CA LYS A 195 -8.07 18.33 -10.31
C LYS A 195 -8.92 17.98 -11.54
N PRO A 196 -9.23 18.97 -12.41
CA PRO A 196 -9.92 18.72 -13.68
C PRO A 196 -9.04 17.87 -14.60
N SER A 197 -9.68 17.04 -15.44
CA SER A 197 -9.14 15.98 -16.28
C SER A 197 -8.25 16.44 -17.46
N GLY A 198 -7.37 17.43 -17.24
CA GLY A 198 -6.52 18.04 -18.27
C GLY A 198 -5.03 18.05 -17.98
N GLU A 199 -4.57 17.59 -16.80
CA GLU A 199 -3.15 17.36 -16.56
C GLU A 199 -2.78 15.99 -17.16
N GLU A 200 -1.80 16.00 -18.07
CA GLU A 200 -1.21 14.80 -18.65
C GLU A 200 -0.81 13.86 -17.51
N LEU A 201 -1.49 12.71 -17.43
CA LEU A 201 -1.11 11.64 -16.52
C LEU A 201 0.35 11.28 -16.85
N GLU A 202 1.27 11.58 -15.95
CA GLU A 202 2.68 11.18 -16.08
C GLU A 202 2.74 9.65 -16.15
N ASN A 203 2.78 9.14 -17.38
CA ASN A 203 2.68 7.73 -17.67
C ASN A 203 4.06 7.10 -17.57
N ASN A 204 4.40 6.66 -16.36
CA ASN A 204 5.67 5.98 -16.10
C ASN A 204 5.75 4.57 -16.74
N LEU A 205 4.74 4.09 -17.47
CA LEU A 205 4.82 2.81 -18.18
C LEU A 205 5.93 2.78 -19.24
N GLU A 206 6.28 3.92 -19.85
CA GLU A 206 7.35 3.98 -20.85
C GLU A 206 8.75 3.77 -20.25
N GLN A 207 8.93 4.00 -18.95
CA GLN A 207 10.20 3.81 -18.25
C GLN A 207 10.37 2.40 -17.65
N ILE A 208 9.32 1.57 -17.69
CA ILE A 208 9.39 0.20 -17.19
C ILE A 208 9.94 -0.69 -18.31
N GLU A 209 11.26 -0.81 -18.39
CA GLU A 209 11.90 -1.89 -19.13
C GLU A 209 11.60 -3.22 -18.43
N VAL A 210 10.58 -3.94 -18.92
CA VAL A 210 10.34 -5.32 -18.52
C VAL A 210 11.52 -6.16 -19.01
N LYS A 211 12.46 -6.47 -18.11
CA LYS A 211 13.45 -7.51 -18.34
C LYS A 211 12.70 -8.82 -18.49
N ASN A 212 12.42 -9.18 -19.75
CA ASN A 212 11.96 -10.52 -20.11
C ASN A 212 13.08 -11.50 -19.81
N ALA A 213 13.17 -11.92 -18.55
CA ALA A 213 13.88 -13.13 -18.20
C ALA A 213 13.14 -14.25 -18.91
N LYS A 214 13.68 -14.66 -20.07
CA LYS A 214 13.34 -15.92 -20.73
C LYS A 214 13.63 -17.00 -19.69
N ALA A 215 12.64 -17.35 -18.88
CA ALA A 215 12.71 -18.50 -18.01
C ALA A 215 13.07 -19.66 -18.94
N GLY A 216 14.32 -20.16 -18.82
CA GLY A 216 14.84 -21.18 -19.69
C GLY A 216 13.82 -22.29 -19.76
N GLY A 217 13.30 -22.55 -20.96
CA GLY A 217 12.18 -23.48 -21.15
C GLY A 217 12.46 -24.78 -20.43
N ILE A 218 11.42 -25.48 -20.00
CA ILE A 218 11.49 -26.67 -19.13
C ILE A 218 12.60 -27.65 -19.56
N ALA A 219 12.86 -27.78 -20.86
CA ALA A 219 13.98 -28.54 -21.43
C ALA A 219 15.39 -28.14 -20.91
N ALA A 220 15.68 -26.86 -20.74
CA ALA A 220 16.96 -26.37 -20.22
C ALA A 220 17.14 -26.71 -18.72
N ASN A 221 16.07 -26.61 -17.93
CA ASN A 221 16.09 -27.05 -16.53
C ASN A 221 16.20 -28.57 -16.40
N LEU A 222 15.56 -29.33 -17.30
CA LEU A 222 15.63 -30.79 -17.32
C LEU A 222 17.03 -31.28 -17.75
N ALA A 223 17.70 -30.57 -18.66
CA ALA A 223 19.09 -30.83 -19.03
C ALA A 223 20.05 -30.56 -17.86
N LYS A 224 19.87 -29.45 -17.13
CA LYS A 224 20.64 -29.16 -15.90
C LYS A 224 20.43 -30.22 -14.82
N LEU A 225 19.19 -30.66 -14.62
CA LEU A 225 18.87 -31.72 -13.65
C LEU A 225 19.53 -33.05 -14.01
N ARG A 226 19.54 -33.42 -15.30
CA ARG A 226 20.25 -34.62 -15.79
C ARG A 226 21.77 -34.50 -15.70
N GLY A 227 22.33 -33.29 -15.85
CA GLY A 227 23.75 -33.04 -15.63
C GLY A 227 24.14 -33.29 -14.17
N LEU A 228 23.35 -32.75 -13.24
CA LEU A 228 23.57 -32.93 -11.80
C LEU A 228 23.42 -34.38 -11.34
N GLN A 229 22.48 -35.14 -11.90
CA GLN A 229 22.32 -36.56 -11.58
C GLN A 229 23.51 -37.43 -12.03
N LYS A 230 24.26 -37.00 -13.06
CA LYS A 230 25.45 -37.71 -13.53
C LYS A 230 26.72 -37.37 -12.75
N GLU A 231 26.73 -36.28 -12.00
CA GLU A 231 27.85 -35.92 -11.11
C GLU A 231 27.73 -36.59 -9.73
N THR A 232 26.61 -37.27 -9.45
CA THR A 232 26.34 -37.98 -8.18
C THR A 232 26.47 -39.50 -8.26
N GLU A 233 26.99 -40.06 -9.36
CA GLU A 233 27.45 -41.46 -9.49
C GLU A 233 28.98 -41.50 -9.61
#